data_AF-A0A3P7YUH0-F1
#
_entry.id   AF-A0A3P7YUH0-F1
#
_cell.length_a   1.000
_cell.length_b   1.000
_cell.length_c   1.000
_cell.angle_alpha   90.00
_cell.angle_beta   90.00
_cell.angle_gamma   90.00
#
_symmetry.space_group_name_H-M   'P 1'
#
loop_
_entity.id
_entity.type
_entity.pdbx_description
1 polymer ?
#
loop_
_entity_poly.entity_id
_entity_poly.type
_entity_poly.pdbx_seq_one_letter_code
_entity_poly.pdbx_strand_id
1 'polypeptide(L)'
;MLLVHLLFTALAIVAAVDSCHAPEPKYLVKLYFDDVRGTDGKHPGGTNIRAYCDKGMTIRDGPSGATCDDGRFVPELGRCQYHGNIKDLIEGKGYSKQEGHKPVLTPPYDLNNEWREGGTRARVTCLSADGNSVGLHIWKCKDGGWQPWDERYQGCSTM
;
A
#
# COMPACT_ATOMS: atom_id res chain seq x y z
N MET A 1 -24.60 48.68 52.59
CA MET A 1 -23.59 47.74 52.06
C MET A 1 -24.29 46.44 51.67
N LEU A 2 -24.45 46.19 50.38
CA LEU A 2 -24.08 44.95 49.67
C LEU A 2 -24.83 44.92 48.34
N LEU A 3 -24.13 45.38 47.30
CA LEU A 3 -24.50 45.18 45.90
C LEU A 3 -24.08 43.75 45.55
N VAL A 4 -25.03 42.84 45.42
CA VAL A 4 -24.76 41.45 45.02
C VAL A 4 -24.51 41.44 43.51
N HIS A 5 -23.25 41.56 43.12
CA HIS A 5 -22.84 41.38 41.73
C HIS A 5 -22.98 39.91 41.34
N LEU A 6 -24.02 39.60 40.57
CA LEU A 6 -24.16 38.36 39.81
C LEU A 6 -23.06 38.32 38.72
N LEU A 7 -21.94 37.69 39.06
CA LEU A 7 -20.92 37.29 38.10
C LEU A 7 -21.44 36.08 37.31
N PHE A 8 -22.00 36.34 36.13
CA PHE A 8 -22.18 35.31 35.11
C PHE A 8 -20.80 34.98 34.52
N THR A 9 -20.14 33.97 35.08
CA THR A 9 -18.98 33.35 34.43
C THR A 9 -19.46 32.57 33.22
N ALA A 10 -19.36 33.18 32.04
CA ALA A 10 -19.49 32.48 30.78
C ALA A 10 -18.37 31.43 30.70
N LEU A 11 -18.69 30.17 30.96
CA LEU A 11 -17.84 29.04 30.61
C LEU A 11 -17.80 29.00 29.08
N ALA A 12 -16.72 29.50 28.48
CA ALA A 12 -16.40 29.17 27.12
C ALA A 12 -16.14 27.65 27.08
N ILE A 13 -17.12 26.90 26.57
CA ILE A 13 -16.88 25.50 26.19
C ILE A 13 -15.93 25.59 25.00
N VAL A 14 -14.63 25.46 25.27
CA VAL A 14 -13.67 25.14 24.22
C VAL A 14 -14.04 23.72 23.80
N ALA A 15 -14.88 23.59 22.78
CA ALA A 15 -14.98 22.34 22.06
C ALA A 15 -13.53 22.01 21.67
N ALA A 16 -12.98 20.93 22.23
CA ALA A 16 -11.76 20.38 21.69
C ALA A 16 -12.05 20.17 20.21
N VAL A 17 -11.39 20.95 19.34
CA VAL A 17 -11.50 20.71 17.91
C VAL A 17 -10.79 19.38 17.73
N ASP A 18 -11.57 18.31 17.70
CA ASP A 18 -11.05 16.96 17.61
C ASP A 18 -10.21 16.89 16.34
N SER A 19 -8.90 16.75 16.53
CA SER A 19 -7.90 16.85 15.48
C SER A 19 -7.34 15.47 15.21
N CYS A 20 -7.23 15.13 13.94
CA CYS A 20 -6.80 13.83 13.49
C CYS A 20 -5.30 13.80 13.27
N HIS A 21 -4.68 12.68 13.65
CA HIS A 21 -3.35 12.36 13.17
C HIS A 21 -3.44 11.84 11.74
N ALA A 22 -2.46 12.20 10.92
CA ALA A 22 -2.32 11.60 9.60
C ALA A 22 -2.18 10.07 9.76
N PRO A 23 -2.99 9.25 9.07
CA PRO A 23 -2.86 7.81 9.15
C PRO A 23 -1.51 7.37 8.54
N GLU A 24 -0.91 6.32 9.09
CA GLU A 24 0.29 5.75 8.48
C GLU A 24 -0.06 5.15 7.11
N PRO A 25 0.59 5.60 6.01
CA PRO A 25 0.25 5.13 4.68
C PRO A 25 0.61 3.64 4.52
N LYS A 26 -0.40 2.80 4.31
CA LYS A 26 -0.22 1.38 3.97
C LYS A 26 0.15 1.24 2.49
N TYR A 27 1.40 0.88 2.19
CA TYR A 27 1.95 0.49 0.87
C TYR A 27 1.62 1.44 -0.31
N LEU A 28 2.58 2.28 -0.70
CA LEU A 28 2.52 3.14 -1.92
C LEU A 28 1.29 4.06 -2.02
N VAL A 29 0.63 4.33 -0.88
CA VAL A 29 -0.45 5.32 -0.77
C VAL A 29 0.17 6.71 -0.57
N LYS A 30 -0.20 7.64 -1.45
CA LYS A 30 -0.02 9.08 -1.25
C LYS A 30 -1.29 9.67 -0.66
N LEU A 31 -1.13 10.46 0.38
CA LEU A 31 -2.23 11.13 1.08
C LEU A 31 -2.20 12.63 0.76
N TYR A 32 -3.37 13.16 0.41
CA TYR A 32 -3.59 14.58 0.17
C TYR A 32 -4.67 15.07 1.12
N PHE A 33 -4.37 16.14 1.84
CA PHE A 33 -5.29 16.78 2.77
C PHE A 33 -5.72 18.11 2.16
N ASP A 34 -6.97 18.50 2.36
CA ASP A 34 -7.51 19.78 1.87
C ASP A 34 -7.25 20.95 2.84
N ASP A 35 -6.53 20.70 3.94
CA ASP A 35 -6.16 21.67 4.94
C ASP A 35 -4.69 22.12 4.85
N VAL A 36 -4.38 23.13 5.65
CA VAL A 36 -3.00 23.44 6.02
C VAL A 36 -2.72 22.75 7.33
N ARG A 37 -1.75 21.84 7.33
CA ARG A 37 -1.33 21.08 8.51
C ARG A 37 -1.00 22.03 9.67
N GLY A 38 -1.54 21.73 10.85
CA GLY A 38 -1.21 22.44 12.08
C GLY A 38 0.28 22.33 12.42
N THR A 39 0.79 23.24 13.26
CA THR A 39 2.18 23.23 13.73
C THR A 39 2.52 22.00 14.59
N ASP A 40 1.52 21.31 15.12
CA ASP A 40 1.61 20.05 15.85
C ASP A 40 1.52 18.81 14.93
N GLY A 41 1.41 19.01 13.61
CA GLY A 41 1.30 17.94 12.63
C GLY A 41 -0.08 17.30 12.52
N LYS A 42 -1.09 17.82 13.23
CA LYS A 42 -2.48 17.34 13.20
C LYS A 42 -3.34 18.10 12.20
N HIS A 43 -4.47 17.48 11.87
CA HIS A 43 -5.48 17.99 10.95
C HIS A 43 -6.76 18.34 11.72
N PRO A 44 -7.31 19.56 11.62
CA PRO A 44 -8.55 19.93 12.30
C PRO A 44 -9.74 19.04 11.93
N GLY A 45 -10.73 19.01 12.81
CA GLY A 45 -12.03 18.39 12.53
C GLY A 45 -12.65 18.96 11.25
N GLY A 46 -13.19 18.08 10.41
CA GLY A 46 -13.75 18.41 9.10
C GLY A 46 -12.76 18.36 7.93
N THR A 47 -11.45 18.21 8.16
CA THR A 47 -10.46 18.02 7.09
C THR A 47 -10.81 16.80 6.25
N ASN A 48 -10.81 16.92 4.92
CA ASN A 48 -10.92 15.78 4.02
C ASN A 48 -9.53 15.28 3.61
N ILE A 49 -9.36 13.97 3.66
CA ILE A 49 -8.19 13.27 3.16
C ILE A 49 -8.57 12.50 1.89
N ARG A 50 -7.70 12.52 0.88
CA ARG A 50 -7.77 11.67 -0.30
C ARG A 50 -6.51 10.82 -0.43
N ALA A 51 -6.73 9.52 -0.60
CA ALA A 51 -5.68 8.56 -0.88
C ALA A 51 -5.59 8.28 -2.38
N TYR A 52 -4.36 8.18 -2.88
CA TYR A 52 -4.07 7.76 -4.24
C TYR A 52 -2.94 6.75 -4.23
N CYS A 53 -3.02 5.80 -5.15
CA CYS A 53 -1.94 4.86 -5.35
C CYS A 53 -0.99 5.37 -6.42
N ASP A 54 0.30 5.21 -6.17
CA ASP A 54 1.30 5.54 -7.18
C ASP A 54 1.18 4.64 -8.43
N LYS A 55 1.85 5.03 -9.52
CA LYS A 55 2.02 4.21 -10.73
C LYS A 55 0.71 3.70 -11.39
N GLY A 56 -0.38 4.48 -11.29
CA GLY A 56 -1.66 4.18 -11.96
C GLY A 56 -2.47 3.07 -11.29
N MET A 57 -2.13 2.71 -10.06
CA MET A 57 -2.81 1.68 -9.28
C MET A 57 -4.17 2.16 -8.73
N THR A 58 -5.01 1.21 -8.33
CA THR A 58 -6.33 1.49 -7.74
C THR A 58 -6.38 1.15 -6.25
N ILE A 59 -7.21 1.88 -5.51
CA ILE A 59 -7.52 1.59 -4.10
C ILE A 59 -8.47 0.40 -4.02
N ARG A 60 -8.20 -0.50 -3.07
CA ARG A 60 -8.97 -1.71 -2.74
C ARG A 60 -9.30 -1.71 -1.26
N ASP A 61 -10.27 -2.56 -0.89
CA ASP A 61 -10.67 -2.84 0.49
C ASP A 61 -11.11 -1.60 1.30
N GLY A 62 -11.59 -0.56 0.62
CA GLY A 62 -12.07 0.66 1.24
C GLY A 62 -12.20 1.82 0.25
N PRO A 63 -12.71 2.97 0.69
CA PRO A 63 -12.81 4.17 -0.11
C PRO A 63 -11.47 4.91 -0.25
N SER A 64 -11.37 5.75 -1.28
CA SER A 64 -10.21 6.62 -1.51
C SER A 64 -10.26 7.95 -0.75
N GLY A 65 -11.28 8.17 0.10
CA GLY A 65 -11.46 9.41 0.82
C GLY A 65 -12.13 9.21 2.17
N ALA A 66 -11.80 10.10 3.10
CA ALA A 66 -12.32 10.12 4.46
C ALA A 66 -12.33 11.56 5.00
N THR A 67 -13.06 11.78 6.08
CA THR A 67 -13.16 13.08 6.76
C THR A 67 -12.70 12.94 8.21
N CYS A 68 -11.97 13.92 8.72
CA CYS A 68 -11.58 13.97 10.12
C CYS A 68 -12.82 14.23 10.98
N ASP A 69 -13.19 13.23 11.77
CA ASP A 69 -14.35 13.24 12.65
C ASP A 69 -13.96 12.59 13.99
N ASP A 70 -14.14 13.31 15.10
CA ASP A 70 -13.84 12.82 16.45
C ASP A 70 -12.43 12.20 16.58
N GLY A 71 -11.42 12.92 16.05
CA GLY A 71 -10.00 12.56 16.18
C GLY A 71 -9.52 11.43 15.27
N ARG A 72 -10.39 10.91 14.38
CA ARG A 72 -10.06 9.87 13.40
C ARG A 72 -10.61 10.20 12.01
N PHE A 73 -9.96 9.69 10.97
CA PHE A 73 -10.49 9.77 9.61
C PHE A 73 -11.52 8.66 9.38
N VAL A 74 -12.75 9.05 9.02
CA VAL A 74 -13.88 8.16 8.79
C VAL A 74 -14.45 8.38 7.39
N PRO A 75 -14.75 7.31 6.63
CA PRO A 75 -14.45 5.89 6.91
C PRO A 75 -12.93 5.57 6.89
N GLU A 76 -12.52 4.39 7.38
CA GLU A 76 -11.12 3.95 7.22
C GLU A 76 -10.79 3.87 5.73
N LEU A 77 -9.65 4.47 5.34
CA LEU A 77 -9.20 4.49 3.95
C LEU A 77 -8.85 3.08 3.47
N GLY A 78 -9.16 2.83 2.20
CA GLY A 78 -8.66 1.64 1.50
C GLY A 78 -7.14 1.68 1.32
N ARG A 79 -6.61 0.58 0.80
CA ARG A 79 -5.18 0.39 0.56
C ARG A 79 -4.91 0.22 -0.93
N CYS A 80 -3.68 0.47 -1.36
CA CYS A 80 -3.29 0.15 -2.72
C CYS A 80 -3.26 -1.35 -2.96
N GLN A 81 -3.67 -1.76 -4.16
CA GLN A 81 -3.54 -3.16 -4.56
C GLN A 81 -2.06 -3.57 -4.46
N TYR A 82 -1.83 -4.68 -3.79
CA TYR A 82 -0.52 -5.29 -3.68
C TYR A 82 0.02 -5.71 -5.03
N HIS A 83 1.17 -5.18 -5.42
CA HIS A 83 1.84 -5.57 -6.67
C HIS A 83 3.17 -6.28 -6.40
N GLY A 84 3.46 -7.31 -7.18
CA GLY A 84 4.74 -8.00 -7.18
C GLY A 84 5.60 -7.45 -8.31
N ASN A 85 6.82 -7.01 -8.01
CA ASN A 85 7.74 -6.56 -9.05
C ASN A 85 8.40 -7.77 -9.71
N ILE A 86 8.37 -7.86 -11.03
CA ILE A 86 8.94 -9.00 -11.76
C ILE A 86 10.46 -9.12 -11.59
N LYS A 87 11.15 -8.00 -11.32
CA LYS A 87 12.58 -8.00 -10.99
C LYS A 87 12.87 -8.74 -9.70
N ASP A 88 11.94 -8.76 -8.74
CA ASP A 88 12.15 -9.55 -7.51
C ASP A 88 12.28 -11.04 -7.82
N LEU A 89 11.61 -11.55 -8.87
CA LEU A 89 11.81 -12.93 -9.32
C LEU A 89 13.18 -13.09 -10.01
N ILE A 90 13.52 -12.19 -10.93
CA ILE A 90 14.71 -12.34 -11.77
C ILE A 90 15.99 -12.04 -10.99
N GLU A 91 16.07 -10.85 -10.42
CA GLU A 91 17.24 -10.31 -9.73
C GLU A 91 17.26 -10.75 -8.26
N GLY A 92 16.11 -10.68 -7.58
CA GLY A 92 16.01 -11.01 -6.16
C GLY A 92 16.02 -12.52 -5.87
N LYS A 93 15.50 -13.35 -6.78
CA LYS A 93 15.34 -14.80 -6.59
C LYS A 93 16.08 -15.65 -7.63
N GLY A 94 16.82 -15.02 -8.54
CA GLY A 94 17.72 -15.69 -9.47
C GLY A 94 17.04 -16.42 -10.63
N TYR A 95 15.77 -16.14 -10.92
CA TYR A 95 15.09 -16.77 -12.06
C TYR A 95 15.55 -16.22 -13.40
N SER A 96 15.47 -17.05 -14.44
CA SER A 96 16.04 -16.73 -15.74
C SER A 96 15.44 -15.49 -16.40
N LYS A 97 16.33 -14.69 -17.03
CA LYS A 97 15.99 -13.61 -17.97
C LYS A 97 16.17 -14.00 -19.44
N GLN A 98 16.63 -15.22 -19.71
CA GLN A 98 16.90 -15.70 -21.06
C GLN A 98 15.60 -15.85 -21.84
N GLU A 99 15.60 -15.43 -23.11
CA GLU A 99 14.44 -15.56 -23.99
C GLU A 99 13.96 -17.02 -24.04
N GLY A 100 12.64 -17.23 -24.02
CA GLY A 100 12.04 -18.56 -23.88
C GLY A 100 12.00 -19.14 -22.44
N HIS A 101 12.76 -18.56 -21.50
CA HIS A 101 12.79 -18.98 -20.08
C HIS A 101 12.41 -17.87 -19.09
N LYS A 102 12.09 -16.67 -19.60
CA LYS A 102 11.56 -15.54 -18.80
C LYS A 102 10.32 -15.94 -18.01
N PRO A 103 10.02 -15.25 -16.90
CA PRO A 103 8.77 -15.44 -16.16
C PRO A 103 7.54 -15.36 -17.08
N VAL A 104 6.73 -16.41 -17.09
CA VAL A 104 5.45 -16.48 -17.81
C VAL A 104 4.32 -16.15 -16.84
N LEU A 105 3.56 -15.11 -17.15
CA LEU A 105 2.57 -14.52 -16.25
C LEU A 105 1.16 -15.03 -16.55
N THR A 106 0.35 -15.19 -15.50
CA THR A 106 -1.05 -15.58 -15.60
C THR A 106 -1.88 -14.82 -14.57
N PRO A 107 -2.83 -13.96 -15.01
CA PRO A 107 -3.14 -13.65 -16.42
C PRO A 107 -2.02 -12.80 -17.10
N PRO A 108 -1.89 -12.83 -18.43
CA PRO A 108 -0.85 -12.12 -19.17
C PRO A 108 -1.26 -10.67 -19.49
N TYR A 109 -1.71 -9.90 -18.49
CA TYR A 109 -2.11 -8.50 -18.65
C TYR A 109 -1.02 -7.55 -18.13
N ASP A 110 -1.08 -6.29 -18.58
CA ASP A 110 -0.20 -5.19 -18.14
C ASP A 110 1.31 -5.48 -18.25
N LEU A 111 1.69 -6.21 -19.31
CA LEU A 111 3.07 -6.63 -19.57
C LEU A 111 4.00 -5.48 -19.99
N ASN A 112 3.47 -4.26 -20.17
CA ASN A 112 4.22 -3.06 -20.57
C ASN A 112 5.04 -2.45 -19.41
N ASN A 113 4.94 -3.01 -18.20
CA ASN A 113 5.69 -2.57 -17.03
C ASN A 113 6.18 -3.77 -16.19
N GLU A 114 6.80 -3.51 -15.04
CA GLU A 114 7.40 -4.53 -14.16
C GLU A 114 6.50 -4.98 -12.99
N TRP A 115 5.31 -4.40 -12.82
CA TRP A 115 4.44 -4.61 -11.65
C TRP A 115 3.24 -5.50 -11.96
N ARG A 116 2.89 -6.41 -11.04
CA ARG A 116 1.81 -7.37 -11.26
C ARG A 116 0.79 -7.37 -10.15
N GLU A 117 -0.47 -7.25 -10.52
CA GLU A 117 -1.60 -7.28 -9.60
C GLU A 117 -1.56 -8.49 -8.65
N GLY A 118 -2.03 -8.26 -7.42
CA GLY A 118 -2.24 -9.31 -6.43
C GLY A 118 -3.10 -10.44 -7.01
N GLY A 119 -2.66 -11.68 -6.81
CA GLY A 119 -3.27 -12.86 -7.40
C GLY A 119 -2.58 -13.34 -8.69
N THR A 120 -1.80 -12.50 -9.37
CA THR A 120 -1.02 -12.90 -10.56
C THR A 120 -0.10 -14.06 -10.20
N ARG A 121 -0.05 -15.06 -11.08
CA ARG A 121 0.89 -16.18 -11.00
C ARG A 121 2.04 -15.97 -11.98
N ALA A 122 3.25 -16.33 -11.59
CA ALA A 122 4.41 -16.38 -12.45
C ALA A 122 4.96 -17.81 -12.47
N ARG A 123 5.02 -18.40 -13.65
CA ARG A 123 5.81 -19.61 -13.90
C ARG A 123 7.22 -19.18 -14.27
N VAL A 124 8.19 -19.60 -13.48
CA VAL A 124 9.59 -19.15 -13.57
C VAL A 124 10.52 -20.34 -13.71
N THR A 125 11.61 -20.14 -14.44
CA THR A 125 12.55 -21.21 -14.78
C THR A 125 13.92 -20.94 -14.16
N CYS A 126 14.50 -21.96 -13.54
CA CYS A 126 15.91 -21.98 -13.17
C CYS A 126 16.72 -22.62 -14.31
N LEU A 127 17.85 -21.99 -14.66
CA LEU A 127 18.79 -22.52 -15.64
C LEU A 127 20.11 -22.90 -14.96
N SER A 128 20.78 -23.94 -15.46
CA SER A 128 22.19 -24.22 -15.14
C SER A 128 23.12 -23.18 -15.77
N ALA A 129 24.40 -23.22 -15.41
CA ALA A 129 25.43 -22.38 -16.05
C ALA A 129 25.47 -22.54 -17.58
N ASP A 130 25.18 -23.75 -18.08
CA ASP A 130 25.14 -24.07 -19.52
C ASP A 130 23.82 -23.65 -20.20
N GLY A 131 22.91 -23.01 -19.47
CA GLY A 131 21.62 -22.52 -20.00
C GLY A 131 20.53 -23.59 -20.09
N ASN A 132 20.73 -24.78 -19.53
CA ASN A 132 19.72 -25.84 -19.52
C ASN A 132 18.73 -25.65 -18.37
N SER A 133 17.44 -25.93 -18.60
CA SER A 133 16.43 -25.85 -17.54
C SER A 133 16.65 -26.93 -16.47
N VAL A 134 16.81 -26.50 -15.22
CA VAL A 134 17.00 -27.38 -14.06
C VAL A 134 15.82 -27.38 -13.09
N GLY A 135 14.86 -26.47 -13.29
CA GLY A 135 13.67 -26.39 -12.44
C GLY A 135 12.63 -25.40 -12.95
N LEU A 136 11.37 -25.70 -12.65
CA LEU A 136 10.22 -24.86 -12.93
C LEU A 136 9.46 -24.60 -11.62
N HIS A 137 9.32 -23.34 -11.23
CA HIS A 137 8.59 -22.96 -10.02
C HIS A 137 7.40 -22.05 -10.33
N ILE A 138 6.43 -22.03 -9.42
CA ILE A 138 5.25 -21.16 -9.52
C ILE A 138 5.25 -20.22 -8.31
N TRP A 139 5.18 -18.92 -8.60
CA TRP A 139 5.03 -17.86 -7.61
C TRP A 139 3.68 -17.20 -7.76
N LYS A 140 3.13 -16.70 -6.66
CA LYS A 140 1.91 -15.91 -6.64
C LYS A 140 2.21 -14.55 -6.01
N CYS A 141 1.78 -13.48 -6.66
CA CYS A 141 1.79 -12.15 -6.08
C CYS A 141 0.75 -12.10 -4.94
N LYS A 142 1.22 -11.91 -3.71
CA LYS A 142 0.38 -11.78 -2.51
C LYS A 142 1.05 -10.79 -1.55
N ASP A 143 0.26 -9.88 -0.98
CA ASP A 143 0.71 -8.92 0.04
C ASP A 143 1.95 -8.07 -0.36
N GLY A 144 2.07 -7.75 -1.65
CA GLY A 144 3.07 -6.82 -2.19
C GLY A 144 4.39 -7.50 -2.56
N GLY A 145 4.38 -8.83 -2.66
CA GLY A 145 5.56 -9.59 -3.05
C GLY A 145 5.21 -10.92 -3.70
N TRP A 146 6.19 -11.50 -4.37
CA TRP A 146 6.09 -12.85 -4.87
C TRP A 146 6.31 -13.82 -3.72
N GLN A 147 5.31 -14.68 -3.49
CA GLN A 147 5.36 -15.78 -2.55
C GLN A 147 5.36 -17.12 -3.30
N PRO A 148 6.13 -18.12 -2.84
CA PRO A 148 6.19 -19.38 -3.54
C PRO A 148 4.88 -20.15 -3.32
N TRP A 149 4.47 -20.93 -4.31
CA TRP A 149 3.34 -21.84 -4.14
C TRP A 149 3.68 -23.01 -3.20
N ASP A 150 4.96 -23.38 -3.13
CA ASP A 150 5.50 -24.43 -2.25
C ASP A 150 6.70 -23.85 -1.50
N GLU A 151 6.61 -23.83 -0.17
CA GLU A 151 7.57 -23.19 0.74
C GLU A 151 8.98 -23.78 0.67
N ARG A 152 9.13 -24.98 0.08
CA ARG A 152 10.44 -25.60 -0.16
C ARG A 152 11.29 -24.82 -1.18
N TYR A 153 10.66 -23.96 -1.98
CA TYR A 153 11.34 -23.20 -3.03
C TYR A 153 11.46 -21.73 -2.67
N GLN A 154 12.64 -21.29 -2.24
CA GLN A 154 12.89 -19.88 -1.91
C GLN A 154 13.50 -19.06 -3.06
N GLY A 155 13.89 -19.71 -4.16
CA GLY A 155 14.53 -19.11 -5.33
C GLY A 155 15.25 -20.17 -6.16
N CYS A 156 16.00 -19.75 -7.17
CA CYS A 156 17.03 -20.60 -7.74
C CYS A 156 18.24 -20.55 -6.81
N SER A 157 18.42 -21.59 -5.99
CA SER A 157 19.72 -21.82 -5.36
C SER A 157 20.72 -22.03 -6.49
N THR A 158 21.85 -21.31 -6.48
CA THR A 158 23.00 -21.64 -7.31
C THR A 158 23.36 -23.10 -7.04
N MET A 159 22.99 -24.00 -7.95
CA MET A 159 23.55 -25.34 -8.02
C MET A 159 24.89 -25.26 -8.75
#